data_AF-A0A2S2FBQ2-F1
#
_entry.id   AF-A0A2S2FBQ2-F1
#
_cell.length_a   1.000
_cell.length_b   1.000
_cell.length_c   1.000
_cell.angle_alpha   90.00
_cell.angle_beta   90.00
_cell.angle_gamma   90.00
#
_symmetry.space_group_name_H-M   'P 1'
#
loop_
_entity.id
_entity.type
_entity.pdbx_description
1 polymer ?
#
loop_
_entity_poly.entity_id
_entity_poly.type
_entity_poly.pdbx_seq_one_letter_code
_entity_poly.pdbx_strand_id
1 'polypeptide(L)'
;MSNLREYLKEQSKNQLTESLYTSFIHKYPNKESIINLSETEIDQIMWAYDKQAQLLYNTEQFEKCFDLYQQGFKIKEDHLGCNSNYAALFSEFAKKQNNESLLKQSIQQFEKILEIKPDDIDVLDNYAATLIHISRINNDKNMLDKSLAILQKIVKTMPSNTYNLACYYSITNQNDLAKDNLFKALTYDTLPNFDHLNTDKDLDNIRKELWFIELLEHLKAKEEVDKIA
;
A
#
# COMPACT_ATOMS: atom_id res chain seq x y z
N MET A 1 -11.95 22.63 22.60
CA MET A 1 -11.34 22.70 21.25
C MET A 1 -11.59 21.35 20.61
N SER A 2 -12.37 21.29 19.52
CA SER A 2 -12.54 20.03 18.79
C SER A 2 -11.16 19.56 18.33
N ASN A 3 -10.94 18.25 18.41
CA ASN A 3 -9.66 17.66 18.11
C ASN A 3 -9.29 18.04 16.67
N LEU A 4 -8.20 18.77 16.46
CA LEU A 4 -7.74 19.13 15.12
C LEU A 4 -7.63 17.88 14.23
N ARG A 5 -7.40 16.70 14.81
CA ARG A 5 -7.48 15.40 14.13
C ARG A 5 -8.86 15.08 13.56
N GLU A 6 -9.94 15.35 14.28
CA GLU A 6 -11.31 15.17 13.77
C GLU A 6 -11.63 16.21 12.69
N TYR A 7 -11.20 17.46 12.91
CA TYR A 7 -11.32 18.51 11.88
C TYR A 7 -10.55 18.13 10.61
N LEU A 8 -9.31 17.63 10.72
CA LEU A 8 -8.50 17.18 9.59
C LEU A 8 -9.10 15.93 8.92
N LYS A 9 -9.67 14.99 9.68
CA LYS A 9 -10.40 13.83 9.13
C LYS A 9 -11.68 14.24 8.40
N GLU A 10 -12.41 15.21 8.92
CA GLU A 10 -13.64 15.72 8.31
C GLU A 10 -13.34 16.54 7.06
N GLN A 11 -12.32 17.42 7.13
CA GLN A 11 -11.87 18.22 6.00
C GLN A 11 -11.16 17.38 4.92
N SER A 12 -10.51 16.25 5.27
CA SER A 12 -9.89 15.32 4.31
C SER A 12 -10.87 14.72 3.29
N LYS A 13 -12.18 14.88 3.51
CA LYS A 13 -13.24 14.42 2.60
C LYS A 13 -13.57 15.45 1.50
N ASN A 14 -13.00 16.66 1.52
CA ASN A 14 -13.33 17.75 0.60
C ASN A 14 -12.14 18.14 -0.30
N GLN A 15 -12.41 18.62 -1.52
CA GLN A 15 -11.44 19.05 -2.54
C GLN A 15 -10.50 20.22 -2.09
N LEU A 16 -10.79 20.85 -0.95
CA LEU A 16 -10.02 21.93 -0.30
C LEU A 16 -8.66 21.48 0.28
N THR A 17 -8.38 20.17 0.35
CA THR A 17 -7.27 19.60 1.15
C THR A 17 -5.88 19.78 0.58
N GLU A 18 -5.71 19.87 -0.74
CA GLU A 18 -4.40 20.10 -1.35
C GLU A 18 -3.80 21.43 -0.85
N SER A 19 -4.63 22.47 -0.73
CA SER A 19 -4.21 23.77 -0.20
C SER A 19 -3.77 23.71 1.26
N LEU A 20 -4.42 22.86 2.07
CA LEU A 20 -4.15 22.73 3.50
C LEU A 20 -2.82 22.01 3.74
N TYR A 21 -2.60 20.83 3.15
CA TYR A 21 -1.33 20.12 3.32
C TYR A 21 -0.17 20.93 2.76
N THR A 22 -0.36 21.55 1.59
CA THR A 22 0.61 22.48 1.00
C THR A 22 0.94 23.63 1.96
N SER A 23 -0.04 24.22 2.64
CA SER A 23 0.21 25.28 3.62
C SER A 23 1.05 24.81 4.82
N PHE A 24 0.82 23.59 5.31
CA PHE A 24 1.61 23.01 6.41
C PHE A 24 3.04 22.75 5.97
N ILE A 25 3.24 22.18 4.78
CA ILE A 25 4.57 21.91 4.21
C ILE A 25 5.36 23.23 4.02
N HIS A 26 4.72 24.28 3.51
CA HIS A 26 5.36 25.59 3.38
C HIS A 26 5.72 26.23 4.72
N LYS A 27 4.86 26.05 5.74
CA LYS A 27 5.09 26.59 7.08
C LYS A 27 6.19 25.84 7.83
N TYR A 28 6.32 24.52 7.59
CA TYR A 28 7.23 23.65 8.33
C TYR A 28 8.20 22.88 7.44
N PRO A 29 9.13 23.55 6.73
CA PRO A 29 9.95 22.89 5.71
C PRO A 29 11.16 22.09 6.25
N ASN A 30 11.52 22.25 7.54
CA ASN A 30 12.77 21.71 8.10
C ASN A 30 12.75 21.58 9.64
N LYS A 31 13.81 21.02 10.24
CA LYS A 31 13.91 20.87 11.70
C LYS A 31 13.80 22.17 12.48
N GLU A 32 14.32 23.27 11.94
CA GLU A 32 14.29 24.57 12.63
C GLU A 32 12.86 25.10 12.80
N SER A 33 12.01 24.83 11.82
CA SER A 33 10.60 25.23 11.84
C SER A 33 9.75 24.54 12.91
N ILE A 34 10.26 23.46 13.52
CA ILE A 34 9.53 22.65 14.51
C ILE A 34 10.13 22.67 15.92
N ILE A 35 11.16 23.48 16.20
CA ILE A 35 11.93 23.45 17.48
C ILE A 35 11.03 23.63 18.71
N ASN A 36 9.97 24.41 18.61
CA ASN A 36 9.08 24.73 19.74
C ASN A 36 7.76 23.94 19.72
N LEU A 37 7.69 22.88 18.91
CA LEU A 37 6.48 22.06 18.77
C LEU A 37 6.56 20.80 19.61
N SER A 38 5.40 20.34 20.06
CA SER A 38 5.25 19.04 20.70
C SER A 38 5.35 17.89 19.71
N GLU A 39 5.65 16.68 20.20
CA GLU A 39 5.66 15.46 19.39
C GLU A 39 4.33 15.24 18.63
N THR A 40 3.19 15.61 19.24
CA THR A 40 1.88 15.50 18.60
C THR A 40 1.71 16.49 17.44
N GLU A 41 2.24 17.71 17.56
CA GLU A 41 2.21 18.67 16.46
C GLU A 41 3.15 18.26 15.33
N ILE A 42 4.33 17.70 15.67
CA ILE A 42 5.26 17.15 14.68
C ILE A 42 4.63 15.96 13.94
N ASP A 43 3.95 15.06 14.66
CA ASP A 43 3.20 13.93 14.06
C ASP A 43 2.15 14.41 13.05
N GLN A 44 1.42 15.48 13.37
CA GLN A 44 0.44 16.08 12.45
C GLN A 44 1.09 16.70 11.20
N ILE A 45 2.27 17.32 11.35
CA ILE A 45 3.05 17.83 10.22
C ILE A 45 3.47 16.66 9.34
N MET A 46 4.05 15.61 9.92
CA MET A 46 4.46 14.41 9.17
C MET A 46 3.27 13.74 8.46
N TRP A 47 2.10 13.72 9.10
CA TRP A 47 0.86 13.26 8.47
C TRP A 47 0.44 14.13 7.27
N ALA A 48 0.64 15.45 7.31
CA ALA A 48 0.37 16.32 6.17
C ALA A 48 1.32 16.03 4.99
N TYR A 49 2.61 15.81 5.27
CA TYR A 49 3.59 15.36 4.26
C TYR A 49 3.17 14.03 3.62
N ASP A 50 2.81 13.05 4.45
CA ASP A 50 2.31 11.75 4.01
C ASP A 50 1.06 11.86 3.12
N LYS A 51 0.08 12.67 3.52
CA LYS A 51 -1.16 12.87 2.76
C LYS A 51 -0.92 13.54 1.42
N GLN A 52 -0.09 14.57 1.38
CA GLN A 52 0.26 15.22 0.12
C GLN A 52 1.06 14.27 -0.80
N ALA A 53 1.92 13.41 -0.25
CA ALA A 53 2.62 12.40 -1.04
C ALA A 53 1.65 11.38 -1.65
N GLN A 54 0.65 10.93 -0.88
CA GLN A 54 -0.41 10.03 -1.39
C GLN A 54 -1.24 10.67 -2.51
N LEU A 55 -1.57 11.96 -2.40
CA LEU A 55 -2.27 12.68 -3.47
C LEU A 55 -1.45 12.72 -4.76
N LEU A 56 -0.14 13.00 -4.64
CA LEU A 56 0.78 12.98 -5.78
C LEU A 56 0.89 11.58 -6.38
N TYR A 57 0.93 10.53 -5.55
CA TYR A 57 0.98 9.14 -5.98
C TYR A 57 -0.26 8.74 -6.80
N ASN A 58 -1.45 9.16 -6.37
CA ASN A 58 -2.70 8.92 -7.10
C ASN A 58 -2.73 9.59 -8.49
N THR A 59 -1.87 10.59 -8.70
CA THR A 59 -1.67 11.25 -10.00
C THR A 59 -0.39 10.79 -10.73
N GLU A 60 0.19 9.68 -10.28
CA GLU A 60 1.42 9.06 -10.79
C GLU A 60 2.68 9.96 -10.79
N GLN A 61 2.71 10.99 -9.93
CA GLN A 61 3.84 11.90 -9.81
C GLN A 61 4.92 11.37 -8.84
N PHE A 62 5.49 10.20 -9.14
CA PHE A 62 6.41 9.47 -8.26
C PHE A 62 7.60 10.29 -7.77
N GLU A 63 8.27 11.05 -8.65
CA GLU A 63 9.43 11.88 -8.29
C GLU A 63 9.07 12.90 -7.19
N LYS A 64 7.94 13.59 -7.36
CA LYS A 64 7.45 14.56 -6.35
C LYS A 64 7.08 13.88 -5.04
N CYS A 65 6.55 12.65 -5.08
CA CYS A 65 6.27 11.88 -3.87
C CYS A 65 7.56 11.61 -3.10
N PHE A 66 8.60 11.14 -3.79
CA PHE A 66 9.90 10.86 -3.19
C PHE A 66 10.52 12.12 -2.61
N ASP A 67 10.52 13.23 -3.36
CA ASP A 67 11.03 14.52 -2.88
C ASP A 67 10.31 14.97 -1.60
N LEU A 68 9.00 14.73 -1.53
CA LEU A 68 8.22 15.14 -0.37
C LEU A 68 8.52 14.29 0.87
N TYR A 69 8.66 12.97 0.72
CA TYR A 69 9.13 12.13 1.83
C TYR A 69 10.55 12.50 2.26
N GLN A 70 11.46 12.78 1.32
CA GLN A 70 12.81 13.25 1.64
C GLN A 70 12.80 14.57 2.41
N GLN A 71 11.89 15.49 2.10
CA GLN A 71 11.67 16.70 2.90
C GLN A 71 11.13 16.36 4.30
N GLY A 72 10.15 15.47 4.40
CA GLY A 72 9.63 15.00 5.68
C GLY A 72 10.72 14.35 6.56
N PHE A 73 11.59 13.53 5.99
CA PHE A 73 12.69 12.89 6.73
C PHE A 73 13.74 13.89 7.22
N LYS A 74 13.90 15.03 6.54
CA LYS A 74 14.71 16.14 7.09
C LYS A 74 14.09 16.71 8.36
N ILE A 75 12.79 16.58 8.59
CA ILE A 75 12.10 17.03 9.81
C ILE A 75 12.17 15.93 10.86
N LYS A 76 11.64 14.74 10.54
CA LYS A 76 11.60 13.57 11.42
C LYS A 76 11.89 12.30 10.63
N GLU A 77 13.10 11.78 10.80
CA GLU A 77 13.63 10.62 10.07
C GLU A 77 12.97 9.30 10.50
N ASP A 78 12.69 9.15 11.78
CA ASP A 78 12.17 7.92 12.40
C ASP A 78 10.63 7.87 12.44
N HIS A 79 9.95 8.75 11.71
CA HIS A 79 8.48 8.77 11.68
C HIS A 79 7.92 7.50 11.03
N LEU A 80 7.45 6.56 11.86
CA LEU A 80 7.07 5.22 11.46
C LEU A 80 6.01 5.19 10.34
N GLY A 81 4.99 6.06 10.42
CA GLY A 81 3.94 6.13 9.40
C GLY A 81 4.47 6.56 8.02
N CYS A 82 5.35 7.57 7.98
CA CYS A 82 5.96 8.02 6.72
C CYS A 82 6.93 6.99 6.18
N ASN A 83 7.73 6.34 7.03
CA ASN A 83 8.61 5.26 6.62
C ASN A 83 7.83 4.09 6.02
N SER A 84 6.70 3.71 6.62
CA SER A 84 5.82 2.65 6.11
C SER A 84 5.26 2.98 4.73
N ASN A 85 4.71 4.18 4.56
CA ASN A 85 4.12 4.59 3.29
C ASN A 85 5.17 4.88 2.20
N TYR A 86 6.35 5.38 2.58
CA TYR A 86 7.48 5.51 1.67
C TYR A 86 7.97 4.15 1.18
N ALA A 87 8.09 3.15 2.07
CA ALA A 87 8.49 1.80 1.69
C ALA A 87 7.47 1.14 0.74
N ALA A 88 6.16 1.34 0.98
CA ALA A 88 5.11 0.90 0.07
C ALA A 88 5.22 1.57 -1.31
N LEU A 89 5.37 2.90 -1.35
CA LEU A 89 5.58 3.65 -2.59
C LEU A 89 6.82 3.17 -3.36
N PHE A 90 7.93 2.99 -2.65
CA PHE A 90 9.20 2.55 -3.22
C PHE A 90 9.10 1.11 -3.76
N SER A 91 8.39 0.23 -3.05
CA SER A 91 8.05 -1.12 -3.52
C SER A 91 7.28 -1.08 -4.84
N GLU A 92 6.19 -0.29 -4.91
CA GLU A 92 5.38 -0.18 -6.13
C GLU A 92 6.20 0.34 -7.31
N PHE A 93 7.02 1.36 -7.08
CA PHE A 93 7.94 1.88 -8.08
C PHE A 93 8.94 0.82 -8.55
N ALA A 94 9.51 0.05 -7.61
CA ALA A 94 10.45 -1.03 -7.92
C ALA A 94 9.79 -2.17 -8.72
N LYS A 95 8.54 -2.53 -8.38
CA LYS A 95 7.71 -3.52 -9.11
C LYS A 95 7.41 -3.05 -10.52
N LYS A 96 6.99 -1.78 -10.70
CA LYS A 96 6.75 -1.18 -12.03
C LYS A 96 7.99 -1.21 -12.93
N GLN A 97 9.17 -0.97 -12.36
CA GLN A 97 10.44 -1.06 -13.08
C GLN A 97 10.98 -2.48 -13.24
N ASN A 98 10.35 -3.46 -12.58
CA ASN A 98 10.82 -4.85 -12.50
C ASN A 98 12.31 -4.95 -12.09
N ASN A 99 12.75 -4.10 -11.17
CA ASN A 99 14.15 -3.95 -10.80
C ASN A 99 14.47 -4.71 -9.50
N GLU A 100 15.16 -5.83 -9.62
CA GLU A 100 15.50 -6.71 -8.49
C GLU A 100 16.28 -5.99 -7.38
N SER A 101 17.21 -5.09 -7.73
CA SER A 101 18.01 -4.35 -6.74
C SER A 101 17.14 -3.40 -5.92
N LEU A 102 16.22 -2.69 -6.57
CA LEU A 102 15.27 -1.81 -5.87
C LEU A 102 14.28 -2.61 -5.02
N LEU A 103 13.82 -3.76 -5.50
CA LEU A 103 12.95 -4.65 -4.73
C LEU A 103 13.65 -5.15 -3.45
N LYS A 104 14.93 -5.55 -3.54
CA LYS A 104 15.72 -5.95 -2.36
C LYS A 104 15.89 -4.80 -1.36
N GLN A 105 16.09 -3.57 -1.84
CA GLN A 105 16.13 -2.39 -0.97
C GLN A 105 14.79 -2.14 -0.27
N SER A 106 13.67 -2.28 -0.98
CA SER A 106 12.33 -2.17 -0.39
C SER A 106 12.09 -3.24 0.69
N ILE A 107 12.52 -4.47 0.45
CA ILE A 107 12.45 -5.58 1.41
C ILE A 107 13.19 -5.22 2.71
N GLN A 108 14.41 -4.69 2.60
CA GLN A 108 15.18 -4.27 3.78
C GLN A 108 14.50 -3.13 4.56
N GLN A 109 13.79 -2.22 3.87
CA GLN A 109 13.02 -1.17 4.52
C GLN A 109 11.84 -1.75 5.31
N PHE A 110 11.07 -2.67 4.70
CA PHE A 110 9.97 -3.35 5.39
C PHE A 110 10.47 -4.14 6.61
N GLU A 111 11.59 -4.85 6.49
CA GLU A 111 12.18 -5.59 7.62
C GLU A 111 12.51 -4.65 8.79
N LYS A 112 13.13 -3.50 8.54
CA LYS A 112 13.42 -2.49 9.60
C LYS A 112 12.14 -1.93 10.25
N ILE A 113 11.09 -1.71 9.46
CA ILE A 113 9.81 -1.22 9.99
C ILE A 113 9.16 -2.28 10.88
N LEU A 114 9.21 -3.54 10.46
CA LEU A 114 8.63 -4.68 11.19
C LEU A 114 9.44 -5.06 12.43
N GLU A 115 10.73 -4.71 12.53
CA GLU A 115 11.49 -4.81 13.78
C GLU A 115 10.89 -3.92 14.88
N ILE A 116 10.34 -2.75 14.50
CA ILE A 116 9.71 -1.79 15.43
C ILE A 116 8.24 -2.15 15.67
N LYS A 117 7.51 -2.50 14.61
CA LYS A 117 6.08 -2.81 14.65
C LYS A 117 5.77 -4.11 13.89
N PRO A 118 5.97 -5.29 14.52
CA PRO A 118 5.95 -6.59 13.84
C PRO A 118 4.57 -7.06 13.37
N ASP A 119 3.51 -6.40 13.83
CA ASP A 119 2.11 -6.74 13.54
C ASP A 119 1.42 -5.65 12.72
N ASP A 120 2.18 -4.76 12.08
CA ASP A 120 1.62 -3.80 11.12
C ASP A 120 1.16 -4.53 9.86
N ILE A 121 -0.17 -4.72 9.74
CA ILE A 121 -0.77 -5.51 8.66
C ILE A 121 -0.51 -4.86 7.30
N ASP A 122 -0.57 -3.54 7.18
CA ASP A 122 -0.38 -2.85 5.91
C ASP A 122 1.08 -3.02 5.42
N VAL A 123 2.03 -2.97 6.34
CA VAL A 123 3.46 -3.21 6.06
C VAL A 123 3.70 -4.67 5.70
N LEU A 124 3.14 -5.61 6.47
CA LEU A 124 3.27 -7.05 6.20
C LEU A 124 2.68 -7.42 4.83
N ASP A 125 1.55 -6.83 4.46
CA ASP A 125 0.86 -7.12 3.22
C ASP A 125 1.66 -6.62 2.00
N ASN A 126 2.11 -5.36 2.03
CA ASN A 126 3.01 -4.81 1.02
C ASN A 126 4.32 -5.62 0.93
N TYR A 127 4.87 -6.02 2.07
CA TYR A 127 6.08 -6.83 2.11
C TYR A 127 5.89 -8.20 1.45
N ALA A 128 4.80 -8.90 1.75
CA ALA A 128 4.47 -10.17 1.12
C ALA A 128 4.28 -10.03 -0.40
N ALA A 129 3.61 -8.98 -0.86
CA ALA A 129 3.45 -8.68 -2.28
C ALA A 129 4.81 -8.42 -2.96
N THR A 130 5.74 -7.69 -2.32
CA THR A 130 7.10 -7.48 -2.84
C THR A 130 7.86 -8.80 -2.96
N LEU A 131 7.74 -9.68 -1.96
CA LEU A 131 8.37 -11.00 -1.94
C LEU A 131 7.83 -11.90 -3.06
N ILE A 132 6.51 -11.89 -3.30
CA ILE A 132 5.88 -12.57 -4.43
C ILE A 132 6.47 -12.05 -5.74
N HIS A 133 6.47 -10.73 -5.94
CA HIS A 133 6.95 -10.12 -7.18
C HIS A 133 8.41 -10.45 -7.48
N ILE A 134 9.31 -10.29 -6.50
CA ILE A 134 10.73 -10.60 -6.70
C ILE A 134 10.94 -12.11 -6.94
N SER A 135 10.20 -12.98 -6.25
CA SER A 135 10.31 -14.44 -6.43
C SER A 135 9.94 -14.87 -7.85
N ARG A 136 9.02 -14.16 -8.53
CA ARG A 136 8.70 -14.40 -9.93
C ARG A 136 9.82 -13.99 -10.88
N ILE A 137 10.57 -12.93 -10.55
CA ILE A 137 11.70 -12.45 -11.37
C ILE A 137 12.85 -13.45 -11.33
N ASN A 138 13.21 -13.91 -10.13
CA ASN A 138 14.43 -14.69 -9.91
C ASN A 138 14.18 -16.18 -9.63
N ASN A 139 12.92 -16.63 -9.58
CA ASN A 139 12.50 -17.98 -9.20
C ASN A 139 12.94 -18.38 -7.77
N ASP A 140 13.04 -17.43 -6.85
CA ASP A 140 13.46 -17.68 -5.46
C ASP A 140 12.31 -18.24 -4.62
N LYS A 141 12.31 -19.57 -4.49
CA LYS A 141 11.33 -20.30 -3.67
C LYS A 141 11.38 -19.91 -2.18
N ASN A 142 12.53 -19.52 -1.63
CA ASN A 142 12.60 -19.14 -0.22
C ASN A 142 11.85 -17.83 0.04
N MET A 143 11.95 -16.87 -0.89
CA MET A 143 11.17 -15.63 -0.83
C MET A 143 9.67 -15.91 -0.95
N LEU A 144 9.30 -16.85 -1.82
CA LEU A 144 7.93 -17.29 -1.98
C LEU A 144 7.39 -17.96 -0.70
N ASP A 145 8.14 -18.87 -0.08
CA ASP A 145 7.76 -19.52 1.18
C ASP A 145 7.68 -18.50 2.34
N LYS A 146 8.57 -17.50 2.37
CA LYS A 146 8.50 -16.38 3.33
C LYS A 146 7.22 -15.56 3.14
N SER A 147 6.82 -15.27 1.89
CA SER A 147 5.59 -14.55 1.60
C SER A 147 4.35 -15.30 2.10
N LEU A 148 4.30 -16.63 1.92
CA LEU A 148 3.19 -17.45 2.41
C LEU A 148 3.08 -17.39 3.94
N ALA A 149 4.20 -17.52 4.65
CA ALA A 149 4.20 -17.46 6.11
C ALA A 149 3.64 -16.12 6.63
N ILE A 150 3.99 -15.02 5.96
CA ILE A 150 3.46 -13.68 6.26
C ILE A 150 1.96 -13.60 5.96
N LEU A 151 1.51 -14.05 4.78
CA LEU A 151 0.09 -14.02 4.39
C LEU A 151 -0.78 -14.87 5.31
N GLN A 152 -0.29 -16.03 5.74
CA GLN A 152 -0.97 -16.85 6.74
C GLN A 152 -1.06 -16.17 8.11
N LYS A 153 -0.05 -15.39 8.50
CA LYS A 153 -0.10 -14.55 9.71
C LYS A 153 -1.17 -13.45 9.55
N ILE A 154 -1.19 -12.76 8.41
CA ILE A 154 -2.17 -11.71 8.12
C ILE A 154 -3.60 -12.26 8.22
N VAL A 155 -3.91 -13.36 7.52
CA VAL A 155 -5.27 -13.92 7.48
C VAL A 155 -5.75 -14.43 8.84
N LYS A 156 -4.83 -14.85 9.73
CA LYS A 156 -5.20 -15.21 11.12
C LYS A 156 -5.68 -14.00 11.92
N THR A 157 -5.10 -12.83 11.70
CA THR A 157 -5.44 -11.59 12.41
C THR A 157 -6.58 -10.84 11.72
N MET A 158 -6.58 -10.83 10.39
CA MET A 158 -7.53 -10.14 9.53
C MET A 158 -8.06 -11.10 8.46
N PRO A 159 -9.09 -11.91 8.78
CA PRO A 159 -9.60 -12.93 7.87
C PRO A 159 -10.12 -12.41 6.52
N SER A 160 -10.39 -11.10 6.41
CA SER A 160 -10.81 -10.40 5.20
C SER A 160 -9.67 -10.07 4.24
N ASN A 161 -8.41 -10.06 4.69
CA ASN A 161 -7.27 -9.71 3.84
C ASN A 161 -6.70 -10.96 3.15
N THR A 162 -7.36 -11.41 2.08
CA THR A 162 -7.03 -12.66 1.38
C THR A 162 -6.57 -12.46 -0.07
N TYR A 163 -6.50 -11.21 -0.55
CA TYR A 163 -6.15 -10.91 -1.94
C TYR A 163 -4.74 -11.40 -2.31
N ASN A 164 -3.71 -10.97 -1.59
CA ASN A 164 -2.34 -11.39 -1.87
C ASN A 164 -2.11 -12.88 -1.62
N LEU A 165 -2.93 -13.52 -0.77
CA LEU A 165 -2.94 -14.98 -0.60
C LEU A 165 -3.52 -15.69 -1.83
N ALA A 166 -4.55 -15.12 -2.47
CA ALA A 166 -5.02 -15.58 -3.77
C ALA A 166 -3.95 -15.42 -4.85
N CYS A 167 -3.23 -14.29 -4.89
CA CYS A 167 -2.10 -14.10 -5.80
C CYS A 167 -1.02 -15.18 -5.62
N TYR A 168 -0.63 -15.46 -4.37
CA TYR A 168 0.27 -16.57 -4.05
C TYR A 168 -0.22 -17.92 -4.61
N TYR A 169 -1.49 -18.25 -4.40
CA TYR A 169 -2.05 -19.52 -4.86
C TYR A 169 -2.15 -19.61 -6.38
N SER A 170 -2.46 -18.49 -7.05
CA SER A 170 -2.44 -18.41 -8.50
C SER A 170 -1.04 -18.70 -9.04
N ILE A 171 0.00 -18.01 -8.56
CA ILE A 171 1.38 -18.20 -9.07
C ILE A 171 1.95 -19.59 -8.78
N THR A 172 1.42 -20.28 -7.76
CA THR A 172 1.80 -21.67 -7.41
C THR A 172 0.90 -22.73 -8.06
N ASN A 173 0.02 -22.34 -8.99
CA ASN A 173 -0.91 -23.22 -9.72
C ASN A 173 -1.89 -23.98 -8.81
N GLN A 174 -2.27 -23.39 -7.69
CA GLN A 174 -3.29 -23.90 -6.77
C GLN A 174 -4.62 -23.19 -7.04
N ASN A 175 -5.20 -23.44 -8.22
CA ASN A 175 -6.34 -22.68 -8.76
C ASN A 175 -7.57 -22.65 -7.83
N ASP A 176 -7.92 -23.76 -7.20
CA ASP A 176 -9.06 -23.83 -6.27
C ASP A 176 -8.84 -22.92 -5.04
N LEU A 177 -7.62 -22.93 -4.48
CA LEU A 177 -7.27 -22.07 -3.36
C LEU A 177 -7.21 -20.59 -3.76
N ALA A 178 -6.76 -20.28 -4.98
CA ALA A 178 -6.79 -18.93 -5.51
C ALA A 178 -8.24 -18.43 -5.63
N LYS A 179 -9.14 -19.26 -6.18
CA LYS A 179 -10.57 -18.98 -6.29
C LYS A 179 -11.18 -18.70 -4.91
N ASP A 180 -11.01 -19.61 -3.96
CA ASP A 180 -11.61 -19.48 -2.63
C ASP A 180 -11.19 -18.17 -1.94
N ASN A 181 -9.91 -17.79 -2.07
CA ASN A 181 -9.39 -16.55 -1.47
C ASN A 181 -9.86 -15.28 -2.18
N LEU A 182 -10.05 -15.30 -3.51
CA LEU A 182 -10.64 -14.16 -4.24
C LEU A 182 -12.11 -13.97 -3.89
N PHE A 183 -12.91 -15.04 -3.85
CA PHE A 183 -14.33 -14.95 -3.46
C PHE A 183 -14.50 -14.57 -1.99
N LYS A 184 -13.56 -14.97 -1.13
CA LYS A 184 -13.52 -14.49 0.25
C LYS A 184 -13.27 -12.98 0.31
N ALA A 185 -12.29 -12.47 -0.44
CA ALA A 185 -12.04 -11.03 -0.52
C ALA A 185 -13.26 -10.27 -1.09
N LEU A 186 -13.94 -10.84 -2.10
CA LEU A 186 -15.19 -10.29 -2.64
C LEU A 186 -16.27 -10.16 -1.57
N THR A 187 -16.43 -11.21 -0.74
CA THR A 187 -17.45 -11.25 0.33
C THR A 187 -17.22 -10.17 1.39
N TYR A 188 -15.96 -9.81 1.64
CA TYR A 188 -15.59 -8.75 2.59
C TYR A 188 -15.44 -7.36 1.95
N ASP A 189 -15.68 -7.23 0.65
CA ASP A 189 -15.44 -6.00 -0.13
C ASP A 189 -14.00 -5.47 0.00
N THR A 190 -13.03 -6.40 -0.01
CA THR A 190 -11.59 -6.12 0.10
C THR A 190 -10.82 -6.42 -1.19
N LEU A 191 -11.52 -6.73 -2.29
CA LEU A 191 -10.87 -6.86 -3.60
C LEU A 191 -10.37 -5.50 -4.10
N PRO A 192 -9.25 -5.47 -4.83
CA PRO A 192 -8.86 -4.28 -5.56
C PRO A 192 -9.85 -4.02 -6.71
N ASN A 193 -9.76 -2.83 -7.30
CA ASN A 193 -10.61 -2.44 -8.42
C ASN A 193 -10.41 -3.32 -9.67
N PHE A 194 -11.34 -3.21 -10.61
CA PHE A 194 -11.35 -3.95 -11.87
C PHE A 194 -10.01 -3.81 -12.61
N ASP A 195 -9.50 -2.59 -12.78
CA ASP A 195 -8.28 -2.35 -13.55
C ASP A 195 -7.06 -3.06 -12.94
N HIS A 196 -6.92 -3.01 -11.61
CA HIS A 196 -5.88 -3.74 -10.89
C HIS A 196 -6.06 -5.24 -11.06
N LEU A 197 -7.24 -5.80 -10.77
CA LEU A 197 -7.49 -7.24 -10.84
C LEU A 197 -7.30 -7.79 -12.26
N ASN A 198 -7.73 -7.04 -13.27
CA ASN A 198 -7.64 -7.40 -14.68
C ASN A 198 -6.19 -7.42 -15.21
N THR A 199 -5.32 -6.57 -14.66
CA THR A 199 -3.93 -6.41 -15.12
C THR A 199 -2.88 -7.05 -14.21
N ASP A 200 -3.25 -7.49 -13.01
CA ASP A 200 -2.33 -8.09 -12.06
C ASP A 200 -1.79 -9.42 -12.58
N LYS A 201 -0.52 -9.42 -12.99
CA LYS A 201 0.16 -10.58 -13.56
C LYS A 201 0.30 -11.77 -12.60
N ASP A 202 0.08 -11.60 -11.30
CA ASP A 202 0.05 -12.72 -10.35
C ASP A 202 -1.15 -13.65 -10.62
N LEU A 203 -2.19 -13.14 -11.28
CA LEU A 203 -3.42 -13.85 -11.59
C LEU A 203 -3.43 -14.46 -13.00
N ASP A 204 -2.31 -14.45 -13.72
CA ASP A 204 -2.24 -14.93 -15.11
C ASP A 204 -2.59 -16.42 -15.25
N ASN A 205 -2.29 -17.24 -14.24
CA ASN A 205 -2.58 -18.68 -14.26
C ASN A 205 -4.09 -19.00 -14.20
N ILE A 206 -4.89 -18.08 -13.67
CA ILE A 206 -6.36 -18.23 -13.56
C ILE A 206 -7.13 -17.33 -14.53
N ARG A 207 -6.44 -16.49 -15.33
CA ARG A 207 -7.05 -15.46 -16.19
C ARG A 207 -8.14 -15.98 -17.14
N LYS A 208 -7.97 -17.22 -17.61
CA LYS A 208 -8.85 -17.86 -18.59
C LYS A 208 -9.93 -18.73 -17.96
N GLU A 209 -9.94 -18.86 -16.64
CA GLU A 209 -10.96 -19.61 -15.94
C GLU A 209 -12.31 -18.89 -16.04
N LEU A 210 -13.37 -19.62 -16.36
CA LEU A 210 -14.70 -19.05 -16.54
C LEU A 210 -15.15 -18.25 -15.31
N TRP A 211 -14.92 -18.78 -14.11
CA TRP A 211 -15.27 -18.12 -12.86
C TRP A 211 -14.51 -16.80 -12.63
N PHE A 212 -13.29 -16.68 -13.16
CA PHE A 212 -12.49 -15.47 -13.00
C PHE A 212 -12.93 -14.39 -14.00
N ILE A 213 -13.31 -14.80 -15.21
CA ILE A 213 -13.95 -13.91 -16.19
C ILE A 213 -15.27 -13.36 -15.63
N GLU A 214 -16.12 -14.22 -15.07
CA GLU A 214 -17.37 -13.81 -14.43
C GLU A 214 -17.14 -12.86 -13.24
N LEU A 215 -16.08 -13.09 -12.44
CA LEU A 215 -15.70 -12.19 -11.34
C LEU A 215 -15.32 -10.80 -11.87
N LEU A 216 -14.53 -10.72 -12.94
CA LEU A 216 -14.15 -9.44 -13.55
C LEU A 216 -15.36 -8.70 -14.13
N GLU A 217 -16.28 -9.40 -14.79
CA GLU A 217 -17.52 -8.81 -15.30
C GLU A 217 -18.39 -8.25 -14.15
N HIS A 218 -18.52 -8.99 -13.05
CA HIS A 218 -19.24 -8.54 -11.86
C HIS A 218 -18.63 -7.25 -11.28
N LEU A 219 -17.31 -7.20 -11.10
CA LEU A 219 -16.63 -6.00 -10.59
C LEU A 219 -16.79 -4.80 -11.51
N LYS A 220 -16.64 -5.01 -12.82
CA LYS A 220 -16.82 -3.94 -13.81
C LYS A 220 -18.22 -3.35 -13.74
N ALA A 221 -19.26 -4.20 -13.67
CA ALA A 221 -20.64 -3.76 -13.55
C ALA A 221 -20.88 -3.00 -12.24
N LYS A 222 -20.33 -3.46 -11.12
CA LYS A 222 -20.41 -2.77 -9.81
C LYS A 222 -19.82 -1.36 -9.90
N GLU A 223 -18.62 -1.22 -10.45
CA GLU A 223 -17.95 0.08 -10.57
C GLU A 223 -18.65 1.05 -11.54
N GLU A 224 -19.28 0.54 -12.60
CA GLU A 224 -20.10 1.36 -13.50
C GLU A 224 -21.34 1.92 -12.79
N VAL A 225 -21.97 1.13 -11.92
CA VAL A 225 -23.10 1.58 -11.09
C VAL A 225 -22.64 2.63 -10.07
N ASP A 226 -21.53 2.39 -9.38
CA ASP A 226 -21.00 3.30 -8.34
C ASP A 226 -20.56 4.66 -8.91
N LYS A 227 -20.20 4.73 -10.21
CA LYS A 227 -19.89 6.00 -10.90
C LYS A 227 -21.13 6.86 -11.21
N ILE A 228 -22.32 6.27 -11.22
CA ILE A 228 -23.59 6.93 -11.58
C ILE A 228 -24.39 7.34 -10.33
N ALA A 229 -24.09 6.73 -9.17
CA ALA A 229 -24.70 7.01 -7.87
C ALA A 229 -24.14 8.28 -7.21
#